data_AF-A0AAN7T3L9-F1
#
_entry.id   AF-A0AAN7T3L9-F1
#
_cell.length_a   1.000
_cell.length_b   1.000
_cell.length_c   1.000
_cell.angle_alpha   90.00
_cell.angle_beta   90.00
_cell.angle_gamma   90.00
#
_symmetry.space_group_name_H-M   'P 1'
#
loop_
_entity.id
_entity.type
_entity.pdbx_description
1 polymer ?
#
loop_
_entity_poly.entity_id
_entity_poly.type
_entity_poly.pdbx_seq_one_letter_code
_entity_poly.pdbx_strand_id
1 'polypeptide(L)'
;MAFVELAPELVHQIYNTLYSINDVINLSLTCRHFNVLLKHSQKLPTLFAAAEREFGPLEDVAQLVTFNASQPAHLKRRPQQNYALLRQMIKIGGVAQKCADIFPERRWQDNYLERRTLSNDEVWRLRQAVYRYWLYCEAFQGRGNSRSMRMLPYMVEERAQLLRTWTTEELSEIEDVRLVLEDLVSLELCPTHGAAQREFNQHCDFAEVRQTHQNVYTHRSWNSWPPDSFTSQLLSTSIFHNYRDEQILSRHLDLPVPQRRKLEMMGWGDEISQYYVVQSMMKLNPAQIMYLYEHTTRKQDIERWLAEHIGEEWFWDNGQTWLDTWNLVLYKRGLDPEWLQLEIQEGRAGVTNKAGSSDQHIEQNRQCLY
;
A
#
# COMPACT_ATOMS: atom_id res chain seq x y z
N MET A 1 25.03 -14.88 36.77
CA MET A 1 23.71 -15.34 37.24
C MET A 1 23.02 -16.00 36.07
N ALA A 2 22.75 -17.30 36.17
CA ALA A 2 22.23 -18.06 35.04
C ALA A 2 20.73 -17.77 34.91
N PHE A 3 20.28 -17.31 33.74
CA PHE A 3 18.87 -17.12 33.39
C PHE A 3 17.98 -18.37 33.63
N VAL A 4 18.61 -19.53 33.88
CA VAL A 4 18.00 -20.81 34.24
C VAL A 4 17.42 -20.82 35.67
N GLU A 5 17.83 -19.89 36.54
CA GLU A 5 17.33 -19.78 37.92
C GLU A 5 16.08 -18.88 38.05
N LEU A 6 15.62 -18.24 36.96
CA LEU A 6 14.41 -17.42 37.01
C LEU A 6 13.15 -18.28 37.20
N ALA A 7 12.22 -17.74 37.99
CA ALA A 7 10.89 -18.31 38.15
C ALA A 7 10.13 -18.32 36.80
N PRO A 8 9.32 -19.36 36.51
CA PRO A 8 8.65 -19.52 35.21
C PRO A 8 7.67 -18.38 34.89
N GLU A 9 7.14 -17.70 35.91
CA GLU A 9 6.29 -16.52 35.79
C GLU A 9 7.07 -15.33 35.23
N LEU A 10 8.30 -15.11 35.71
CA LEU A 10 9.17 -14.05 35.20
C LEU A 10 9.59 -14.32 33.77
N VAL A 11 9.86 -15.58 33.41
CA VAL A 11 10.16 -15.96 32.03
C VAL A 11 8.95 -15.71 31.12
N HIS A 12 7.73 -16.02 31.57
CA HIS A 12 6.51 -15.66 30.84
C HIS A 12 6.34 -14.15 30.68
N GLN A 13 6.65 -13.38 31.72
CA GLN A 13 6.62 -11.93 31.64
C GLN A 13 7.63 -11.40 30.62
N ILE A 14 8.85 -11.95 30.57
CA ILE A 14 9.86 -11.62 29.56
C ILE A 14 9.33 -11.94 28.16
N TYR A 15 8.76 -13.12 27.93
CA TYR A 15 8.14 -13.43 26.65
C TYR A 15 7.03 -12.45 26.28
N ASN A 16 6.24 -12.02 27.26
CA ASN A 16 5.17 -11.05 27.07
C ASN A 16 5.67 -9.61 26.94
N THR A 17 6.95 -9.29 27.12
CA THR A 17 7.48 -7.94 26.82
C THR A 17 8.18 -7.87 25.47
N LEU A 18 8.44 -9.01 24.82
CA LEU A 18 9.02 -9.04 23.48
C LEU A 18 8.06 -8.42 22.45
N TYR A 19 8.65 -7.65 21.54
CA TYR A 19 7.90 -6.92 20.50
C TYR A 19 7.72 -7.77 19.24
N SER A 20 8.71 -8.56 18.84
CA SER A 20 8.65 -9.38 17.62
C SER A 20 8.39 -10.87 17.90
N ILE A 21 7.64 -11.51 17.01
CA ILE A 21 7.45 -12.96 16.98
C ILE A 21 8.79 -13.68 16.82
N ASN A 22 9.71 -13.11 16.05
CA ASN A 22 11.02 -13.71 15.81
C ASN A 22 11.84 -13.78 17.11
N ASP A 23 11.78 -12.73 17.93
CA ASP A 23 12.47 -12.68 19.22
C ASP A 23 11.94 -13.74 20.18
N VAL A 24 10.62 -13.95 20.22
CA VAL A 24 9.99 -15.02 21.00
C VAL A 24 10.52 -16.39 20.57
N ILE A 25 10.57 -16.64 19.27
CA ILE A 25 11.07 -17.91 18.73
C ILE A 25 12.56 -18.07 19.05
N ASN A 26 13.37 -17.05 18.80
CA ASN A 26 14.82 -17.09 19.03
C ASN A 26 15.13 -17.33 20.51
N LEU A 27 14.47 -16.60 21.42
CA LEU A 27 14.62 -16.81 22.86
C LEU A 27 14.29 -18.25 23.25
N SER A 28 13.24 -18.84 22.68
CA SER A 28 12.86 -20.23 22.93
C SER A 28 13.87 -21.26 22.39
N LEU A 29 14.71 -20.88 21.44
CA LEU A 29 15.75 -21.74 20.86
C LEU A 29 17.09 -21.64 21.59
N THR A 30 17.31 -20.58 22.39
CA THR A 30 18.58 -20.38 23.12
C THR A 30 18.85 -21.46 24.18
N CYS A 31 17.82 -21.92 24.91
CA CYS A 31 18.00 -22.93 25.95
C CYS A 31 16.80 -23.88 26.08
N ARG A 32 17.06 -25.10 26.59
CA ARG A 32 16.02 -26.11 26.82
C ARG A 32 14.95 -25.66 27.80
N HIS A 33 15.33 -24.92 28.85
CA HIS A 33 14.40 -24.42 29.86
C HIS A 33 13.34 -23.48 29.25
N PHE A 34 13.76 -22.46 28.50
CA PHE A 34 12.88 -21.54 27.79
C PHE A 34 12.04 -22.23 26.72
N ASN A 35 12.59 -23.23 26.03
CA ASN A 35 11.85 -24.03 25.07
C ASN A 35 10.70 -24.82 25.70
N VAL A 36 10.96 -25.45 26.86
CA VAL A 36 9.95 -26.24 27.60
C VAL A 36 8.85 -25.34 28.15
N LEU A 37 9.20 -24.17 28.70
CA LEU A 37 8.21 -23.20 29.19
C LEU A 37 7.31 -22.67 28.07
N LEU A 38 7.86 -22.45 26.87
CA LEU A 38 7.06 -22.01 25.73
C LEU A 38 6.26 -23.15 25.08
N LYS A 39 6.69 -24.43 25.17
CA LYS A 39 6.00 -25.57 24.53
C LYS A 39 4.58 -25.84 25.05
N HIS A 40 4.20 -25.23 26.17
CA HIS A 40 2.89 -25.43 26.79
C HIS A 40 1.76 -24.69 26.04
N SER A 41 0.52 -24.82 26.55
CA SER A 41 -0.70 -24.09 26.12
C SER A 41 -0.53 -22.57 25.92
N GLN A 42 0.50 -21.97 26.51
CA GLN A 42 0.78 -20.53 26.44
C GLN A 42 1.51 -20.10 25.16
N LYS A 43 2.07 -21.03 24.37
CA LYS A 43 2.79 -20.68 23.13
C LYS A 43 1.97 -19.79 22.21
N LEU A 44 0.74 -20.23 21.93
CA LEU A 44 -0.11 -19.58 20.95
C LEU A 44 -0.55 -18.20 21.46
N PRO A 45 -1.09 -18.04 22.69
CA PRO A 45 -1.35 -16.73 23.28
C PRO A 45 -0.15 -15.77 23.26
N THR A 46 1.05 -16.25 23.63
CA THR A 46 2.26 -15.42 23.62
C THR A 46 2.63 -14.96 22.21
N LEU A 47 2.52 -15.83 21.21
CA LEU A 47 2.78 -15.46 19.82
C LEU A 47 1.73 -14.48 19.28
N PHE A 48 0.46 -14.62 19.65
CA PHE A 48 -0.57 -13.63 19.32
C PHE A 48 -0.32 -12.29 20.00
N ALA A 49 0.14 -12.28 21.26
CA ALA A 49 0.49 -11.05 21.97
C ALA A 49 1.70 -10.33 21.34
N ALA A 50 2.70 -11.08 20.88
CA ALA A 50 3.82 -10.52 20.11
C ALA A 50 3.35 -9.99 18.75
N ALA A 51 2.53 -10.76 18.04
CA ALA A 51 1.94 -10.35 16.76
C ALA A 51 1.07 -9.09 16.89
N GLU A 52 0.37 -8.91 18.01
CA GLU A 52 -0.43 -7.71 18.28
C GLU A 52 0.47 -6.48 18.36
N ARG A 53 1.64 -6.56 18.98
CA ARG A 53 2.57 -5.43 19.05
C ARG A 53 3.23 -5.17 17.69
N GLU A 54 3.70 -6.23 17.05
CA GLU A 54 4.45 -6.15 15.79
C GLU A 54 3.58 -5.78 14.59
N PHE A 55 2.35 -6.30 14.51
CA PHE A 55 1.47 -6.19 13.34
C PHE A 55 0.06 -5.70 13.67
N GLY A 56 -0.25 -5.39 14.93
CA GLY A 56 -1.60 -5.01 15.32
C GLY A 56 -2.08 -3.71 14.69
N PRO A 57 -3.41 -3.48 14.71
CA PRO A 57 -4.42 -4.26 15.46
C PRO A 57 -4.83 -5.59 14.81
N LEU A 58 -4.77 -6.71 15.54
CA LEU A 58 -5.08 -8.02 14.96
C LEU A 58 -6.59 -8.25 14.72
N GLU A 59 -7.48 -7.48 15.36
CA GLU A 59 -8.92 -7.56 15.09
C GLU A 59 -9.23 -7.22 13.63
N ASP A 60 -8.65 -6.14 13.11
CA ASP A 60 -8.84 -5.71 11.72
C ASP A 60 -8.20 -6.71 10.73
N VAL A 61 -7.03 -7.27 11.07
CA VAL A 61 -6.39 -8.34 10.27
C VAL A 61 -7.24 -9.61 10.28
N ALA A 62 -7.79 -9.99 11.43
CA ALA A 62 -8.66 -11.15 11.55
C ALA A 62 -9.90 -11.01 10.67
N GLN A 63 -10.47 -9.80 10.63
CA GLN A 63 -11.60 -9.49 9.77
C GLN A 63 -11.26 -9.67 8.29
N LEU A 64 -10.10 -9.18 7.86
CA LEU A 64 -9.61 -9.34 6.50
C LEU A 64 -9.36 -10.81 6.14
N VAL A 65 -8.67 -11.57 7.00
CA VAL A 65 -8.35 -12.99 6.74
C VAL A 65 -9.61 -13.86 6.69
N THR A 66 -10.60 -13.55 7.51
CA THR A 66 -11.85 -14.33 7.60
C THR A 66 -12.95 -13.84 6.67
N PHE A 67 -12.68 -12.78 5.91
CA PHE A 67 -13.62 -12.26 4.93
C PHE A 67 -13.99 -13.34 3.92
N ASN A 68 -15.29 -13.45 3.67
CA ASN A 68 -15.86 -14.32 2.66
C ASN A 68 -17.12 -13.64 2.11
N ALA A 69 -17.42 -13.89 0.83
CA ALA A 69 -18.58 -13.30 0.16
C ALA A 69 -19.93 -13.78 0.71
N SER A 70 -19.96 -14.82 1.54
CA SER A 70 -21.20 -15.37 2.11
C SER A 70 -21.74 -14.56 3.29
N GLN A 71 -20.94 -13.65 3.86
CA GLN A 71 -21.32 -12.80 4.97
C GLN A 71 -20.95 -11.35 4.68
N PRO A 72 -21.81 -10.38 5.03
CA PRO A 72 -21.56 -8.98 4.73
C PRO A 72 -20.31 -8.47 5.47
N ALA A 73 -19.53 -7.62 4.79
CA ALA A 73 -18.24 -7.14 5.28
C ALA A 73 -18.32 -6.34 6.59
N HIS A 74 -19.44 -5.65 6.84
CA HIS A 74 -19.65 -4.81 8.01
C HIS A 74 -19.84 -5.60 9.32
N LEU A 75 -20.07 -6.92 9.27
CA LEU A 75 -20.22 -7.74 10.47
C LEU A 75 -18.87 -8.16 11.03
N LYS A 76 -18.61 -7.82 12.29
CA LYS A 76 -17.38 -8.18 13.01
C LYS A 76 -17.27 -9.68 13.26
N ARG A 77 -16.18 -10.29 12.81
CA ARG A 77 -15.85 -11.71 12.99
C ARG A 77 -14.81 -11.88 14.10
N ARG A 78 -14.99 -12.92 14.92
CA ARG A 78 -14.03 -13.33 15.97
C ARG A 78 -13.63 -14.78 15.76
N PRO A 79 -12.64 -15.05 14.89
CA PRO A 79 -12.17 -16.41 14.68
C PRO A 79 -11.48 -16.98 15.91
N GLN A 80 -11.51 -18.30 16.03
CA GLN A 80 -10.72 -19.01 17.03
C GLN A 80 -9.23 -18.87 16.71
N GLN A 81 -8.43 -18.55 17.72
CA GLN A 81 -6.98 -18.41 17.58
C GLN A 81 -6.35 -19.76 17.23
N ASN A 82 -5.62 -19.80 16.11
CA ASN A 82 -4.87 -20.98 15.69
C ASN A 82 -3.62 -20.55 14.89
N TYR A 83 -2.68 -21.48 14.70
CA TYR A 83 -1.41 -21.20 14.02
C TYR A 83 -1.57 -20.85 12.53
N ALA A 84 -2.62 -21.36 11.85
CA ALA A 84 -2.86 -21.07 10.44
C ALA A 84 -3.32 -19.61 10.25
N LEU A 85 -4.24 -19.17 11.10
CA LEU A 85 -4.70 -17.78 11.20
C LEU A 85 -3.53 -16.86 11.50
N LEU A 86 -2.71 -17.18 12.50
CA LEU A 86 -1.52 -16.38 12.84
C LEU A 86 -0.57 -16.25 11.64
N ARG A 87 -0.31 -17.34 10.91
CA ARG A 87 0.53 -17.30 9.70
C ARG A 87 -0.04 -16.39 8.61
N GLN A 88 -1.36 -16.40 8.41
CA GLN A 88 -2.01 -15.51 7.45
C GLN A 88 -1.93 -14.05 7.92
N MET A 89 -2.16 -13.80 9.21
CA MET A 89 -2.04 -12.47 9.80
C MET A 89 -0.64 -11.89 9.64
N ILE A 90 0.41 -12.68 9.87
CA ILE A 90 1.81 -12.23 9.70
C ILE A 90 2.08 -11.81 8.25
N LYS A 91 1.54 -12.54 7.25
CA LYS A 91 1.72 -12.17 5.84
C LYS A 91 1.11 -10.81 5.52
N ILE A 92 -0.12 -10.58 5.98
CA ILE A 92 -0.82 -9.30 5.80
C ILE A 92 -0.13 -8.19 6.59
N GLY A 93 0.27 -8.48 7.83
CA GLY A 93 0.99 -7.56 8.69
C GLY A 93 2.33 -7.13 8.10
N GLY A 94 3.05 -8.04 7.45
CA GLY A 94 4.28 -7.70 6.73
C GLY A 94 4.06 -6.70 5.60
N VAL A 95 2.92 -6.75 4.91
CA VAL A 95 2.57 -5.75 3.88
C VAL A 95 2.28 -4.40 4.53
N ALA A 96 1.50 -4.37 5.60
CA ALA A 96 1.21 -3.11 6.30
C ALA A 96 2.46 -2.48 6.93
N GLN A 97 3.42 -3.30 7.38
CA GLN A 97 4.73 -2.83 7.83
C GLN A 97 5.49 -2.13 6.70
N LYS A 98 5.52 -2.74 5.51
CA LYS A 98 6.15 -2.11 4.34
C LYS A 98 5.45 -0.80 3.93
N CYS A 99 4.12 -0.74 4.04
CA CYS A 99 3.39 0.51 3.84
C CYS A 99 3.82 1.57 4.87
N ALA A 100 3.99 1.19 6.14
CA ALA A 100 4.46 2.09 7.18
C ALA A 100 5.89 2.61 6.91
N ASP A 101 6.76 1.79 6.33
CA ASP A 101 8.13 2.17 5.98
C ASP A 101 8.16 3.21 4.84
N ILE A 102 7.29 3.06 3.84
CA ILE A 102 7.22 3.96 2.68
C ILE A 102 6.46 5.25 2.99
N PHE A 103 5.49 5.21 3.91
CA PHE A 103 4.56 6.30 4.14
C PHE A 103 5.23 7.65 4.42
N PRO A 104 6.24 7.77 5.33
CA PRO A 104 6.94 9.03 5.56
C PRO A 104 7.60 9.63 4.32
N GLU A 105 8.12 8.78 3.44
CA GLU A 105 8.85 9.24 2.25
C GLU A 105 7.92 9.87 1.24
N ARG A 106 6.72 9.31 1.11
CA ARG A 106 5.69 9.77 0.17
C ARG A 106 4.89 10.94 0.75
N ARG A 107 4.47 10.83 2.01
CA ARG A 107 3.62 11.83 2.67
C ARG A 107 4.27 13.20 2.75
N TRP A 108 5.59 13.26 2.90
CA TRP A 108 6.38 14.49 3.01
C TRP A 108 7.34 14.69 1.84
N GLN A 109 7.00 14.15 0.66
CA GLN A 109 7.83 14.29 -0.53
C GLN A 109 8.12 15.76 -0.86
N ASP A 110 7.11 16.63 -0.79
CA ASP A 110 7.23 18.06 -1.07
C ASP A 110 7.59 18.90 0.17
N ASN A 111 7.38 18.36 1.39
CA ASN A 111 7.63 19.04 2.65
C ASN A 111 8.73 18.36 3.47
N TYR A 112 9.97 18.51 3.01
CA TYR A 112 11.15 17.90 3.64
C TYR A 112 11.38 18.33 5.10
N LEU A 113 10.84 19.48 5.53
CA LEU A 113 10.97 19.97 6.91
C LEU A 113 10.17 19.14 7.91
N GLU A 114 9.06 18.55 7.47
CA GLU A 114 8.18 17.74 8.32
C GLU A 114 8.48 16.23 8.22
N ARG A 115 9.42 15.83 7.34
CA ARG A 115 9.78 14.43 7.16
C ARG A 115 10.40 13.87 8.43
N ARG A 116 9.72 12.90 9.03
CA ARG A 116 10.14 12.23 10.26
C ARG A 116 9.74 10.77 10.28
N THR A 117 10.28 10.01 11.24
CA THR A 117 9.79 8.68 11.54
C THR A 117 8.43 8.77 12.25
N LEU A 118 7.56 7.82 11.98
CA LEU A 118 6.27 7.70 12.66
C LEU A 118 6.45 7.26 14.12
N SER A 119 5.59 7.78 14.99
CA SER A 119 5.44 7.27 16.37
C SER A 119 4.80 5.88 16.34
N ASN A 120 4.98 5.09 17.40
CA ASN A 120 4.35 3.77 17.52
C ASN A 120 2.82 3.83 17.38
N ASP A 121 2.20 4.89 17.91
CA ASP A 121 0.74 5.09 17.79
C ASP A 121 0.32 5.45 16.37
N GLU A 122 1.16 6.17 15.63
CA GLU A 122 0.91 6.51 14.23
C GLU A 122 1.10 5.28 13.33
N VAL A 123 2.14 4.48 13.57
CA VAL A 123 2.32 3.19 12.90
C VAL A 123 1.13 2.27 13.18
N TRP A 124 0.64 2.24 14.41
CA TRP A 124 -0.56 1.48 14.76
C TRP A 124 -1.79 1.90 13.94
N ARG A 125 -2.08 3.20 13.92
CA ARG A 125 -3.21 3.78 13.17
C ARG A 125 -3.05 3.60 11.66
N LEU A 126 -1.83 3.74 11.15
CA LEU A 126 -1.50 3.46 9.75
C LEU A 126 -1.80 2.01 9.38
N ARG A 127 -1.30 1.04 10.15
CA ARG A 127 -1.53 -0.39 9.88
C ARG A 127 -3.02 -0.71 9.94
N GLN A 128 -3.73 -0.16 10.92
CA GLN A 128 -5.17 -0.27 11.02
C GLN A 128 -5.89 0.26 9.76
N ALA A 129 -5.53 1.46 9.31
CA ALA A 129 -6.05 2.06 8.10
C ALA A 129 -5.77 1.21 6.84
N VAL A 130 -4.55 0.66 6.71
CA VAL A 130 -4.19 -0.28 5.64
C VAL A 130 -5.09 -1.51 5.65
N TYR A 131 -5.32 -2.14 6.80
CA TYR A 131 -6.16 -3.35 6.90
C TYR A 131 -7.61 -3.07 6.51
N ARG A 132 -8.14 -1.92 6.92
CA ARG A 132 -9.52 -1.52 6.62
C ARG A 132 -9.71 -1.15 5.16
N TYR A 133 -8.76 -0.42 4.57
CA TYR A 133 -8.75 -0.16 3.14
C TYR A 133 -8.66 -1.46 2.35
N TRP A 134 -7.79 -2.38 2.76
CA TRP A 134 -7.65 -3.69 2.12
C TRP A 134 -8.95 -4.50 2.21
N LEU A 135 -9.61 -4.53 3.37
CA LEU A 135 -10.92 -5.16 3.51
C LEU A 135 -11.94 -4.57 2.53
N TYR A 136 -11.93 -3.25 2.34
CA TYR A 136 -12.78 -2.60 1.34
C TYR A 136 -12.44 -3.05 -0.09
N CYS A 137 -11.16 -3.15 -0.44
CA CYS A 137 -10.74 -3.66 -1.76
C CYS A 137 -11.21 -5.10 -2.00
N GLU A 138 -11.01 -6.01 -1.05
CA GLU A 138 -11.45 -7.41 -1.18
C GLU A 138 -12.97 -7.54 -1.25
N ALA A 139 -13.70 -6.73 -0.49
CA ALA A 139 -15.15 -6.80 -0.46
C ALA A 139 -15.80 -6.21 -1.72
N PHE A 140 -15.24 -5.12 -2.25
CA PHE A 140 -15.97 -4.30 -3.22
C PHE A 140 -15.23 -3.99 -4.52
N GLN A 141 -13.93 -4.25 -4.63
CA GLN A 141 -13.14 -3.98 -5.85
C GLN A 141 -12.85 -5.25 -6.67
N GLY A 142 -13.57 -6.35 -6.42
CA GLY A 142 -13.42 -7.61 -7.14
C GLY A 142 -14.18 -7.68 -8.48
N ARG A 143 -13.93 -8.78 -9.21
CA ARG A 143 -14.56 -9.11 -10.51
C ARG A 143 -16.09 -9.06 -10.51
N GLY A 144 -16.73 -9.32 -9.37
CA GLY A 144 -18.19 -9.30 -9.22
C GLY A 144 -18.82 -7.91 -9.37
N ASN A 145 -18.04 -6.84 -9.20
CA ASN A 145 -18.53 -5.46 -9.22
C ASN A 145 -18.14 -4.77 -10.52
N SER A 146 -18.86 -5.13 -11.58
CA SER A 146 -18.71 -4.50 -12.89
C SER A 146 -19.11 -3.02 -12.88
N ARG A 147 -18.60 -2.25 -13.84
CA ARG A 147 -18.89 -0.81 -14.01
C ARG A 147 -20.39 -0.50 -13.98
N SER A 148 -21.21 -1.35 -14.60
CA SER A 148 -22.66 -1.16 -14.69
C SER A 148 -23.40 -1.40 -13.38
N MET A 149 -22.84 -2.23 -12.49
CA MET A 149 -23.48 -2.61 -11.22
C MET A 149 -23.11 -1.68 -10.07
N ARG A 150 -21.98 -0.97 -10.16
CA ARG A 150 -21.40 -0.20 -9.05
C ARG A 150 -22.26 0.96 -8.55
N MET A 151 -23.21 1.46 -9.35
CA MET A 151 -24.12 2.55 -8.99
C MET A 151 -25.51 2.06 -8.56
N LEU A 152 -25.74 0.74 -8.53
CA LEU A 152 -27.00 0.20 -8.07
C LEU A 152 -27.22 0.58 -6.59
N PRO A 153 -28.40 1.09 -6.21
CA PRO A 153 -28.62 1.60 -4.86
C PRO A 153 -28.28 0.61 -3.74
N TYR A 154 -28.58 -0.69 -3.92
CA TYR A 154 -28.26 -1.71 -2.93
C TYR A 154 -26.74 -1.96 -2.79
N MET A 155 -25.98 -1.92 -3.90
CA MET A 155 -24.52 -2.05 -3.88
C MET A 155 -23.87 -0.84 -3.21
N VAL A 156 -24.38 0.37 -3.52
CA VAL A 156 -23.93 1.61 -2.88
C VAL A 156 -24.19 1.55 -1.38
N GLU A 157 -25.37 1.11 -0.96
CA GLU A 157 -25.73 1.02 0.44
C GLU A 157 -24.91 -0.05 1.19
N GLU A 158 -24.64 -1.21 0.58
CA GLU A 158 -23.79 -2.24 1.18
C GLU A 158 -22.37 -1.73 1.46
N ARG A 159 -21.77 -1.01 0.50
CA ARG A 159 -20.47 -0.35 0.69
C ARG A 159 -20.53 0.69 1.80
N ALA A 160 -21.57 1.51 1.80
CA ALA A 160 -21.76 2.55 2.81
C ALA A 160 -21.97 1.96 4.21
N GLN A 161 -22.60 0.78 4.33
CA GLN A 161 -22.76 0.09 5.61
C GLN A 161 -21.42 -0.28 6.23
N LEU A 162 -20.43 -0.73 5.43
CA LEU A 162 -19.08 -0.98 5.94
C LEU A 162 -18.45 0.32 6.48
N LEU A 163 -18.42 1.39 5.68
CA LEU A 163 -17.79 2.66 6.09
C LEU A 163 -18.49 3.30 7.30
N ARG A 164 -19.79 3.08 7.49
CA ARG A 164 -20.53 3.54 8.68
C ARG A 164 -20.08 2.86 9.97
N THR A 165 -19.40 1.71 9.91
CA THR A 165 -18.87 1.04 11.11
C THR A 165 -17.65 1.74 11.71
N TRP A 166 -17.00 2.62 10.94
CA TRP A 166 -15.80 3.35 11.35
C TRP A 166 -16.11 4.81 11.69
N THR A 167 -15.37 5.39 12.63
CA THR A 167 -15.50 6.80 13.01
C THR A 167 -15.00 7.72 11.89
N THR A 168 -15.25 9.03 12.00
CA THR A 168 -14.74 9.99 11.00
C THR A 168 -13.21 10.07 11.02
N GLU A 169 -12.60 9.97 12.20
CA GLU A 169 -11.14 9.93 12.35
C GLU A 169 -10.56 8.71 11.63
N GLU A 170 -11.13 7.54 11.87
CA GLU A 170 -10.72 6.30 11.19
C GLU A 170 -10.90 6.40 9.67
N LEU A 171 -11.98 7.04 9.18
CA LEU A 171 -12.18 7.28 7.75
C LEU A 171 -11.14 8.25 7.16
N SER A 172 -10.70 9.24 7.93
CA SER A 172 -9.63 10.15 7.53
C SER A 172 -8.25 9.46 7.48
N GLU A 173 -7.98 8.55 8.42
CA GLU A 173 -6.75 7.75 8.43
C GLU A 173 -6.69 6.81 7.22
N ILE A 174 -7.83 6.19 6.88
CA ILE A 174 -7.93 5.35 5.69
C ILE A 174 -7.70 6.18 4.42
N GLU A 175 -8.30 7.36 4.32
CA GLU A 175 -8.13 8.23 3.16
C GLU A 175 -6.68 8.75 3.02
N ASP A 176 -6.02 9.10 4.13
CA ASP A 176 -4.61 9.50 4.15
C ASP A 176 -3.70 8.38 3.60
N VAL A 177 -3.90 7.13 4.05
CA VAL A 177 -3.19 5.96 3.50
C VAL A 177 -3.51 5.77 2.01
N ARG A 178 -4.77 5.94 1.60
CA ARG A 178 -5.18 5.77 0.20
C ARG A 178 -4.51 6.80 -0.71
N LEU A 179 -4.41 8.06 -0.27
CA LEU A 179 -3.74 9.13 -1.02
C LEU A 179 -2.26 8.80 -1.21
N VAL A 180 -1.57 8.32 -0.16
CA VAL A 180 -0.17 7.88 -0.27
C VAL A 180 0.00 6.70 -1.25
N LEU A 181 -0.94 5.75 -1.25
CA LEU A 181 -0.95 4.66 -2.23
C LEU A 181 -1.24 5.15 -3.65
N GLU A 182 -2.15 6.12 -3.82
CA GLU A 182 -2.45 6.75 -5.10
C GLU A 182 -1.25 7.53 -5.65
N ASP A 183 -0.53 8.25 -4.81
CA ASP A 183 0.71 8.94 -5.18
C ASP A 183 1.79 7.94 -5.60
N LEU A 184 1.94 6.84 -4.86
CA LEU A 184 2.87 5.77 -5.24
C LEU A 184 2.49 5.15 -6.59
N VAL A 185 1.21 4.85 -6.80
CA VAL A 185 0.72 4.31 -8.08
C VAL A 185 0.95 5.31 -9.20
N SER A 186 0.59 6.58 -9.03
CA SER A 186 0.64 7.60 -10.08
C SER A 186 2.07 8.01 -10.46
N LEU A 187 3.01 8.05 -9.50
CA LEU A 187 4.38 8.48 -9.76
C LEU A 187 5.29 7.33 -10.17
N GLU A 188 5.14 6.16 -9.55
CA GLU A 188 6.08 5.05 -9.76
C GLU A 188 5.56 4.04 -10.75
N LEU A 189 4.31 3.57 -10.58
CA LEU A 189 3.77 2.49 -11.40
C LEU A 189 3.18 3.01 -12.72
N CYS A 190 2.51 4.15 -12.64
CA CYS A 190 1.71 4.74 -13.71
C CYS A 190 2.06 6.20 -14.01
N PRO A 191 3.33 6.54 -14.28
CA PRO A 191 3.71 7.92 -14.59
C PRO A 191 3.07 8.40 -15.90
N THR A 192 2.87 9.71 -16.02
CA THR A 192 2.55 10.34 -17.32
C THR A 192 3.74 10.25 -18.27
N HIS A 193 3.51 10.35 -19.59
CA HIS A 193 4.60 10.40 -20.57
C HIS A 193 5.60 11.53 -20.26
N GLY A 194 5.10 12.70 -19.84
CA GLY A 194 5.95 13.82 -19.44
C GLY A 194 6.76 13.55 -18.18
N ALA A 195 6.19 12.89 -17.17
CA ALA A 195 6.91 12.51 -15.95
C ALA A 195 8.00 11.47 -16.23
N ALA A 196 7.68 10.40 -16.94
CA ALA A 196 8.64 9.36 -17.31
C ALA A 196 9.82 9.94 -18.13
N GLN A 197 9.53 10.81 -19.10
CA GLN A 197 10.57 11.45 -19.89
C GLN A 197 11.46 12.38 -19.07
N ARG A 198 10.92 13.07 -18.05
CA ARG A 198 11.69 13.91 -17.13
C ARG A 198 12.61 13.06 -16.25
N GLU A 199 12.09 12.02 -15.61
CA GLU A 199 12.88 11.11 -14.77
C GLU A 199 14.01 10.48 -15.59
N PHE A 200 13.72 10.00 -16.80
CA PHE A 200 14.72 9.45 -17.70
C PHE A 200 15.83 10.47 -18.04
N ASN A 201 15.46 11.68 -18.42
CA ASN A 201 16.43 12.73 -18.76
C ASN A 201 17.31 13.14 -17.57
N GLN A 202 16.76 13.09 -16.35
CA GLN A 202 17.49 13.43 -15.12
C GLN A 202 18.47 12.34 -14.69
N HIS A 203 18.12 11.07 -14.87
CA HIS A 203 18.89 9.94 -14.32
C HIS A 203 19.74 9.21 -15.39
N CYS A 204 19.53 9.47 -16.68
CA CYS A 204 20.35 8.91 -17.74
C CYS A 204 21.62 9.74 -17.96
N ASP A 205 22.77 9.24 -17.50
CA ASP A 205 24.08 9.91 -17.64
C ASP A 205 24.66 9.86 -19.06
N PHE A 206 24.07 9.06 -19.96
CA PHE A 206 24.61 8.81 -21.29
C PHE A 206 23.92 9.68 -22.36
N ALA A 207 24.64 10.68 -22.88
CA ALA A 207 24.11 11.63 -23.86
C ALA A 207 23.63 10.96 -25.17
N GLU A 208 24.36 9.95 -25.66
CA GLU A 208 24.01 9.19 -26.87
C GLU A 208 22.68 8.45 -26.70
N VAL A 209 22.49 7.81 -25.54
CA VAL A 209 21.27 7.09 -25.16
C VAL A 209 20.09 8.04 -25.00
N ARG A 210 20.35 9.23 -24.46
CA ARG A 210 19.34 10.29 -24.32
C ARG A 210 18.81 10.76 -25.68
N GLN A 211 19.67 10.87 -26.70
CA GLN A 211 19.25 11.23 -28.06
C GLN A 211 18.42 10.12 -28.72
N THR A 212 18.82 8.85 -28.59
CA THR A 212 18.04 7.72 -29.11
C THR A 212 16.64 7.65 -28.49
N HIS A 213 16.56 7.80 -27.17
CA HIS A 213 15.27 7.81 -26.46
C HIS A 213 14.40 8.98 -26.90
N GLN A 214 14.95 10.19 -27.05
CA GLN A 214 14.17 11.33 -27.54
C GLN A 214 13.62 11.10 -28.95
N ASN A 215 14.40 10.53 -29.86
CA ASN A 215 13.96 10.23 -31.23
C ASN A 215 12.82 9.19 -31.27
N VAL A 216 12.82 8.24 -30.33
CA VAL A 216 11.77 7.25 -30.15
C VAL A 216 10.43 7.90 -29.77
N TYR A 217 10.46 8.87 -28.85
CA TYR A 217 9.25 9.57 -28.40
C TYR A 217 8.74 10.59 -29.43
N THR A 218 9.60 11.12 -30.31
CA THR A 218 9.21 12.15 -31.30
C THR A 218 8.76 11.59 -32.65
N HIS A 219 9.28 10.44 -33.10
CA HIS A 219 9.10 9.97 -34.48
C HIS A 219 8.16 8.79 -34.70
N ARG A 220 7.60 8.13 -33.68
CA ARG A 220 6.65 7.03 -33.89
C ARG A 220 5.25 7.34 -33.37
N SER A 221 4.29 7.19 -34.29
CA SER A 221 2.88 6.99 -34.00
C SER A 221 2.70 5.98 -32.86
N TRP A 222 1.95 6.40 -31.84
CA TRP A 222 1.61 5.66 -30.62
C TRP A 222 0.94 4.29 -30.85
N ASN A 223 0.65 3.91 -32.11
CA ASN A 223 -0.12 2.72 -32.47
C ASN A 223 0.70 1.59 -33.13
N SER A 224 2.03 1.65 -33.15
CA SER A 224 2.86 0.58 -33.73
C SER A 224 4.17 0.39 -32.96
N TRP A 225 4.09 -0.26 -31.80
CA TRP A 225 5.25 -0.64 -30.98
C TRP A 225 5.08 -2.09 -30.50
N PRO A 226 6.03 -2.97 -30.83
CA PRO A 226 7.14 -3.21 -29.90
C PRO A 226 8.47 -2.76 -30.52
N PRO A 227 9.44 -2.40 -29.66
CA PRO A 227 10.65 -3.22 -29.63
C PRO A 227 10.90 -3.70 -28.21
N ASP A 228 11.22 -4.99 -28.11
CA ASP A 228 11.74 -5.65 -26.92
C ASP A 228 12.74 -4.76 -26.19
N SER A 229 12.40 -4.26 -25.00
CA SER A 229 13.33 -3.72 -24.01
C SER A 229 14.25 -2.54 -24.42
N PHE A 230 14.42 -1.57 -23.51
CA PHE A 230 15.44 -0.51 -23.63
C PHE A 230 16.83 -1.07 -23.97
N THR A 231 17.12 -2.27 -23.46
CA THR A 231 18.32 -3.06 -23.75
C THR A 231 18.47 -3.46 -25.21
N SER A 232 17.41 -3.85 -25.93
CA SER A 232 17.55 -4.14 -27.36
C SER A 232 17.62 -2.88 -28.21
N GLN A 233 17.12 -1.74 -27.73
CA GLN A 233 17.29 -0.45 -28.43
C GLN A 233 18.73 0.05 -28.35
N LEU A 234 19.39 -0.08 -27.19
CA LEU A 234 20.84 0.16 -27.05
C LEU A 234 21.68 -0.74 -27.95
N LEU A 235 21.31 -2.03 -28.05
CA LEU A 235 22.04 -2.99 -28.89
C LEU A 235 21.77 -2.80 -30.40
N SER A 236 20.58 -2.33 -30.78
CA SER A 236 20.17 -2.19 -32.19
C SER A 236 20.61 -0.88 -32.85
N THR A 237 20.98 0.16 -32.11
CA THR A 237 21.59 1.37 -32.67
C THR A 237 23.04 1.14 -33.10
N SER A 238 23.68 0.06 -32.63
CA SER A 238 25.02 -0.33 -33.05
C SER A 238 24.94 -1.38 -34.16
N ILE A 239 25.22 -0.99 -35.41
CA ILE A 239 25.46 -1.94 -36.52
C ILE A 239 26.73 -2.78 -36.25
N PHE A 240 27.54 -2.37 -35.27
CA PHE A 240 28.75 -3.04 -34.82
C PHE A 240 28.67 -3.29 -33.31
N HIS A 241 28.81 -4.55 -32.88
CA HIS A 241 28.93 -4.91 -31.46
C HIS A 241 30.08 -4.16 -30.79
N ASN A 242 29.78 -3.09 -30.07
CA ASN A 242 30.76 -2.37 -29.28
C ASN A 242 30.75 -2.90 -27.85
N TYR A 243 31.92 -3.34 -27.37
CA TYR A 243 32.15 -3.75 -25.97
C TYR A 243 31.69 -2.69 -24.94
N ARG A 244 31.64 -1.41 -25.35
CA ARG A 244 31.16 -0.30 -24.54
C ARG A 244 29.67 -0.38 -24.24
N ASP A 245 28.85 -0.85 -25.18
CA ASP A 245 27.40 -0.93 -25.04
C ASP A 245 27.01 -2.06 -24.08
N GLU A 246 27.73 -3.19 -24.10
CA GLU A 246 27.59 -4.26 -23.11
C GLU A 246 27.93 -3.79 -21.69
N GLN A 247 29.02 -3.02 -21.52
CA GLN A 247 29.37 -2.48 -20.21
C GLN A 247 28.32 -1.51 -19.66
N ILE A 248 27.69 -0.70 -20.52
CA ILE A 248 26.61 0.20 -20.14
C ILE A 248 25.39 -0.62 -19.70
N LEU A 249 25.04 -1.66 -20.45
CA LEU A 249 23.92 -2.55 -20.16
C LEU A 249 24.09 -3.31 -18.83
N SER A 250 25.28 -3.85 -18.57
CA SER A 250 25.60 -4.52 -17.30
C SER A 250 25.46 -3.57 -16.12
N ARG A 251 25.99 -2.35 -16.24
CA ARG A 251 25.85 -1.32 -15.18
C ARG A 251 24.39 -0.95 -14.92
N HIS A 252 23.55 -0.92 -15.96
CA HIS A 252 22.12 -0.65 -15.80
C HIS A 252 21.38 -1.78 -15.06
N LEU A 253 21.72 -3.05 -15.33
CA LEU A 253 21.09 -4.21 -14.68
C LEU A 253 21.47 -4.33 -13.19
N ASP A 254 22.65 -3.86 -12.82
CA ASP A 254 23.15 -3.86 -11.44
C ASP A 254 22.50 -2.79 -10.53
N LEU A 255 21.74 -1.85 -11.11
CA LEU A 255 21.07 -0.81 -10.33
C LEU A 255 19.90 -1.38 -9.48
N PRO A 256 19.64 -0.81 -8.29
CA PRO A 256 18.43 -1.12 -7.52
C PRO A 256 17.14 -0.89 -8.31
N VAL A 257 16.11 -1.67 -8.03
CA VAL A 257 14.80 -1.61 -8.73
C VAL A 257 14.24 -0.19 -8.86
N PRO A 258 14.21 0.66 -7.81
CA PRO A 258 13.68 2.02 -7.95
C PRO A 258 14.46 2.88 -8.93
N GLN A 259 15.79 2.73 -8.99
CA GLN A 259 16.63 3.47 -9.94
C GLN A 259 16.46 2.95 -11.36
N ARG A 260 16.36 1.63 -11.53
CA ARG A 260 16.05 1.01 -12.83
C ARG A 260 14.70 1.45 -13.35
N ARG A 261 13.69 1.53 -12.49
CA ARG A 261 12.36 1.99 -12.86
C ARG A 261 12.39 3.39 -13.47
N LYS A 262 13.14 4.33 -12.90
CA LYS A 262 13.27 5.69 -13.44
C LYS A 262 13.85 5.75 -14.86
N LEU A 263 14.59 4.71 -15.25
CA LEU A 263 15.22 4.60 -16.56
C LEU A 263 14.40 3.77 -17.55
N GLU A 264 13.64 2.78 -17.06
CA GLU A 264 12.97 1.77 -17.89
C GLU A 264 11.44 1.95 -17.94
N MET A 265 10.85 2.72 -17.01
CA MET A 265 9.39 2.91 -16.95
C MET A 265 8.93 3.84 -18.06
N MET A 266 7.92 3.38 -18.80
CA MET A 266 7.25 4.17 -19.82
C MET A 266 5.99 4.82 -19.26
N GLY A 267 5.61 5.96 -19.84
CA GLY A 267 4.39 6.64 -19.44
C GLY A 267 3.11 5.89 -19.84
N TRP A 268 2.03 6.25 -19.18
CA TRP A 268 0.70 5.66 -19.36
C TRP A 268 -0.27 6.55 -20.12
N GLY A 269 0.23 7.60 -20.78
CA GLY A 269 -0.63 8.57 -21.44
C GLY A 269 -0.24 10.02 -21.16
N ASP A 270 -1.07 10.90 -21.68
CA ASP A 270 -1.22 12.24 -21.16
C ASP A 270 -1.88 12.20 -19.76
N GLU A 271 -2.04 13.37 -19.13
CA GLU A 271 -2.58 13.49 -17.77
C GLU A 271 -3.99 12.89 -17.65
N ILE A 272 -4.83 13.07 -18.67
CA ILE A 272 -6.21 12.56 -18.67
C ILE A 272 -6.22 11.03 -18.74
N SER A 273 -5.45 10.44 -19.66
CA SER A 273 -5.37 8.98 -19.78
C SER A 273 -4.79 8.35 -18.51
N GLN A 274 -3.75 8.97 -17.95
CA GLN A 274 -3.12 8.52 -16.72
C GLN A 274 -4.10 8.53 -15.54
N TYR A 275 -4.94 9.56 -15.41
CA TYR A 275 -5.98 9.60 -14.38
C TYR A 275 -6.88 8.34 -14.40
N TYR A 276 -7.39 7.92 -15.56
CA TYR A 276 -8.24 6.73 -15.66
C TYR A 276 -7.49 5.43 -15.38
N VAL A 277 -6.22 5.35 -15.77
CA VAL A 277 -5.34 4.23 -15.43
C VAL A 277 -5.14 4.15 -13.92
N VAL A 278 -4.79 5.26 -13.27
CA VAL A 278 -4.60 5.32 -11.80
C VAL A 278 -5.89 4.92 -11.09
N GLN A 279 -7.05 5.43 -11.51
CA GLN A 279 -8.33 5.04 -10.91
C GLN A 279 -8.63 3.55 -11.05
N SER A 280 -8.18 2.91 -12.14
CA SER A 280 -8.30 1.46 -12.31
C SER A 280 -7.29 0.70 -11.44
N MET A 281 -6.06 1.21 -11.34
CA MET A 281 -4.99 0.67 -10.49
C MET A 281 -5.30 0.77 -9.00
N MET A 282 -6.07 1.77 -8.56
CA MET A 282 -6.53 1.89 -7.17
C MET A 282 -7.57 0.84 -6.76
N LYS A 283 -7.95 -0.08 -7.66
CA LYS A 283 -8.69 -1.30 -7.28
C LYS A 283 -7.80 -2.40 -6.72
N LEU A 284 -6.50 -2.33 -7.01
CA LEU A 284 -5.53 -3.24 -6.45
C LEU A 284 -5.52 -3.09 -4.94
N ASN A 285 -5.43 -4.20 -4.24
CA ASN A 285 -5.26 -4.15 -2.81
C ASN A 285 -3.81 -3.73 -2.44
N PRO A 286 -3.56 -3.31 -1.18
CA PRO A 286 -2.23 -2.89 -0.75
C PRO A 286 -1.12 -3.91 -1.04
N ALA A 287 -1.35 -5.22 -0.90
CA ALA A 287 -0.33 -6.22 -1.22
C ALA A 287 0.04 -6.24 -2.70
N GLN A 288 -0.94 -6.10 -3.58
CA GLN A 288 -0.73 -6.08 -5.02
C GLN A 288 0.02 -4.82 -5.45
N ILE A 289 -0.34 -3.66 -4.92
CA ILE A 289 0.37 -2.40 -5.16
C ILE A 289 1.82 -2.52 -4.70
N MET A 290 2.04 -2.99 -3.47
CA MET A 290 3.38 -3.16 -2.90
C MET A 290 4.21 -4.20 -3.68
N TYR A 291 3.59 -5.28 -4.14
CA TYR A 291 4.25 -6.27 -4.98
C TYR A 291 4.75 -5.66 -6.28
N LEU A 292 3.88 -4.92 -6.98
CA LEU A 292 4.25 -4.23 -8.22
C LEU A 292 5.37 -3.22 -7.97
N TYR A 293 5.28 -2.45 -6.88
CA TYR A 293 6.30 -1.49 -6.50
C TYR A 293 7.65 -2.13 -6.15
N GLU A 294 7.71 -3.37 -5.71
CA GLU A 294 8.99 -4.02 -5.37
C GLU A 294 9.60 -4.78 -6.55
N HIS A 295 8.77 -5.27 -7.48
CA HIS A 295 9.21 -6.26 -8.47
C HIS A 295 9.10 -5.78 -9.92
N THR A 296 8.45 -4.64 -10.19
CA THR A 296 8.32 -4.13 -11.56
C THR A 296 9.22 -2.94 -11.82
N THR A 297 9.83 -2.99 -13.01
CA THR A 297 10.69 -1.92 -13.53
C THR A 297 10.11 -1.29 -14.79
N ARG A 298 9.33 -2.07 -15.57
CA ARG A 298 8.74 -1.64 -16.84
C ARG A 298 7.22 -1.65 -16.80
N LYS A 299 6.62 -0.81 -17.63
CA LYS A 299 5.19 -0.80 -17.91
C LYS A 299 4.68 -2.19 -18.37
N GLN A 300 5.42 -2.86 -19.25
CA GLN A 300 5.06 -4.19 -19.76
C GLN A 300 5.04 -5.27 -18.67
N ASP A 301 5.88 -5.15 -17.63
CA ASP A 301 5.86 -6.10 -16.51
C ASP A 301 4.56 -5.95 -15.72
N ILE A 302 4.09 -4.71 -15.55
CA ILE A 302 2.82 -4.40 -14.90
C ILE A 302 1.65 -4.93 -15.74
N GLU A 303 1.61 -4.62 -17.04
CA GLU A 303 0.57 -5.09 -17.95
C GLU A 303 0.48 -6.63 -17.96
N ARG A 304 1.63 -7.30 -18.08
CA ARG A 304 1.71 -8.77 -18.03
C ARG A 304 1.20 -9.31 -16.70
N TRP A 305 1.65 -8.73 -15.59
CA TRP A 305 1.22 -9.17 -14.27
C TRP A 305 -0.30 -9.01 -14.07
N LEU A 306 -0.87 -7.90 -14.52
CA LEU A 306 -2.31 -7.64 -14.50
C LEU A 306 -3.07 -8.66 -15.35
N ALA A 307 -2.58 -8.97 -16.55
CA ALA A 307 -3.20 -9.96 -17.42
C ALA A 307 -3.22 -11.36 -16.79
N GLU A 308 -2.11 -11.77 -16.17
CA GLU A 308 -1.95 -13.10 -15.57
C GLU A 308 -2.73 -13.27 -14.25
N HIS A 309 -2.74 -12.25 -13.38
CA HIS A 309 -3.25 -12.39 -12.01
C HIS A 309 -4.65 -11.81 -11.83
N ILE A 310 -5.02 -10.82 -12.62
CA ILE A 310 -6.26 -10.05 -12.44
C ILE A 310 -7.22 -10.24 -13.60
N GLY A 311 -6.73 -10.28 -14.84
CA GLY A 311 -7.53 -10.36 -16.06
C GLY A 311 -7.90 -8.99 -16.61
N GLU A 312 -7.59 -8.73 -17.87
CA GLU A 312 -7.66 -7.40 -18.50
C GLU A 312 -9.09 -6.88 -18.67
N GLU A 313 -10.04 -7.75 -19.06
CA GLU A 313 -11.36 -7.33 -19.56
C GLU A 313 -12.25 -6.60 -18.53
N TRP A 314 -12.12 -6.91 -17.23
CA TRP A 314 -12.93 -6.26 -16.18
C TRP A 314 -12.16 -5.16 -15.42
N PHE A 315 -10.84 -5.18 -15.54
CA PHE A 315 -9.96 -4.30 -14.78
C PHE A 315 -9.90 -2.90 -15.37
N TRP A 316 -9.84 -2.79 -16.69
CA TRP A 316 -9.85 -1.50 -17.36
C TRP A 316 -11.26 -0.91 -17.40
N ASP A 317 -11.34 0.41 -17.56
CA ASP A 317 -12.60 1.16 -17.70
C ASP A 317 -13.61 1.01 -16.54
N ASN A 318 -13.14 0.55 -15.39
CA ASN A 318 -13.91 0.38 -14.17
C ASN A 318 -13.09 0.93 -13.01
N GLY A 319 -13.17 2.23 -12.74
CA GLY A 319 -12.42 2.86 -11.65
C GLY A 319 -12.90 2.43 -10.26
N GLN A 320 -12.08 2.65 -9.24
CA GLN A 320 -12.43 2.39 -7.85
C GLN A 320 -13.69 3.15 -7.41
N THR A 321 -14.27 2.72 -6.29
CA THR A 321 -15.54 3.28 -5.78
C THR A 321 -15.45 3.79 -4.34
N TRP A 322 -14.25 3.80 -3.78
CA TRP A 322 -14.00 4.24 -2.41
C TRP A 322 -14.48 5.67 -2.21
N LEU A 323 -13.99 6.61 -3.02
CA LEU A 323 -14.25 8.04 -2.86
C LEU A 323 -15.75 8.35 -2.97
N ASP A 324 -16.47 7.73 -3.90
CA ASP A 324 -17.93 7.85 -4.03
C ASP A 324 -18.65 7.46 -2.73
N THR A 325 -18.21 6.35 -2.12
CA THR A 325 -18.81 5.83 -0.88
C THR A 325 -18.42 6.69 0.32
N TRP A 326 -17.17 7.14 0.38
CA TRP A 326 -16.63 7.98 1.44
C TRP A 326 -17.34 9.34 1.47
N ASN A 327 -17.46 10.01 0.31
CA ASN A 327 -18.22 11.24 0.14
C ASN A 327 -19.67 11.07 0.61
N LEU A 328 -20.34 10.00 0.16
CA LEU A 328 -21.72 9.72 0.57
C LEU A 328 -21.87 9.59 2.10
N VAL A 329 -20.94 8.89 2.75
CA VAL A 329 -20.99 8.68 4.21
C VAL A 329 -20.72 9.98 4.95
N LEU A 330 -19.76 10.80 4.51
CA LEU A 330 -19.47 12.09 5.12
C LEU A 330 -20.60 13.11 4.96
N TYR A 331 -21.18 13.21 3.76
CA TYR A 331 -22.36 14.05 3.55
C TYR A 331 -23.52 13.62 4.45
N LYS A 332 -23.75 12.31 4.61
CA LYS A 332 -24.76 11.79 5.56
C LYS A 332 -24.43 12.09 7.02
N ARG A 333 -23.16 12.33 7.36
CA ARG A 333 -22.72 12.80 8.69
C ARG A 333 -22.76 14.31 8.85
N GLY A 334 -23.12 15.06 7.81
CA GLY A 334 -23.13 16.53 7.83
C GLY A 334 -21.74 17.16 7.73
N LEU A 335 -20.75 16.43 7.20
CA LEU A 335 -19.39 16.90 6.99
C LEU A 335 -19.16 17.21 5.51
N ASP A 336 -18.34 18.22 5.26
CA ASP A 336 -17.85 18.53 3.91
C ASP A 336 -16.63 17.65 3.57
N PRO A 337 -16.73 16.75 2.57
CA PRO A 337 -15.63 15.88 2.18
C PRO A 337 -14.41 16.64 1.64
N GLU A 338 -14.63 17.74 0.92
CA GLU A 338 -13.54 18.53 0.32
C GLU A 338 -12.69 19.19 1.40
N TRP A 339 -13.35 19.77 2.42
CA TRP A 339 -12.68 20.29 3.61
C TRP A 339 -11.85 19.22 4.32
N LEU A 340 -12.41 18.03 4.57
CA LEU A 340 -11.68 16.97 5.27
C LEU A 340 -10.48 16.48 4.45
N GLN A 341 -10.60 16.40 3.13
CA GLN A 341 -9.49 16.04 2.24
C GLN A 341 -8.36 17.06 2.31
N LEU A 342 -8.69 18.35 2.37
CA LEU A 342 -7.71 19.42 2.57
C LEU A 342 -7.00 19.29 3.93
N GLU A 343 -7.74 19.05 5.01
CA GLU A 343 -7.17 18.82 6.35
C GLU A 343 -6.23 17.62 6.39
N ILE A 344 -6.55 16.55 5.65
CA ILE A 344 -5.68 15.37 5.51
C ILE A 344 -4.39 15.76 4.77
N GLN A 345 -4.47 16.45 3.64
CA GLN A 345 -3.31 16.89 2.86
C GLN A 345 -2.40 17.82 3.67
N GLU A 346 -2.97 18.72 4.48
CA GLU A 346 -2.23 19.62 5.36
C GLU A 346 -1.73 18.94 6.65
N GLY A 347 -2.08 17.67 6.88
CA GLY A 347 -1.61 16.86 8.01
C GLY A 347 -2.26 17.24 9.35
N ARG A 348 -3.41 17.92 9.30
CA ARG A 348 -4.26 18.22 10.47
C ARG A 348 -5.25 17.09 10.77
N ALA A 349 -5.55 16.25 9.79
CA ALA A 349 -6.32 15.01 9.93
C ALA A 349 -5.54 13.82 9.35
N GLY A 350 -6.00 12.60 9.62
CA GLY A 350 -5.37 11.37 9.13
C GLY A 350 -4.38 10.73 10.11
N VAL A 351 -3.45 9.95 9.57
CA VAL A 351 -2.52 9.11 10.35
C VAL A 351 -1.61 9.97 11.21
N THR A 352 -1.08 11.06 10.67
CA THR A 352 -0.14 11.95 11.38
C THR A 352 -0.84 13.17 11.98
N ASN A 353 -2.03 12.98 12.55
CA ASN A 353 -2.78 14.07 13.19
C ASN A 353 -1.90 14.78 14.24
N LYS A 354 -1.64 16.07 14.01
CA LYS A 354 -1.05 16.97 15.00
C LYS A 354 -2.09 17.24 16.08
N ALA A 355 -2.22 16.33 17.03
CA ALA A 355 -3.07 16.47 18.22
C ALA A 355 -2.74 17.80 18.91
N GLY A 356 -3.57 18.81 18.68
CA GLY A 356 -3.30 20.20 19.08
C GLY A 356 -4.20 21.24 18.42
N SER A 357 -4.92 20.92 17.32
CA SER A 357 -5.80 21.89 16.64
C SER A 357 -7.28 21.46 16.53
N SER A 358 -7.62 20.20 16.79
CA SER A 358 -8.96 19.65 16.55
C SER A 358 -9.98 19.98 17.64
N ASP A 359 -9.54 20.25 18.88
CA ASP A 359 -10.46 20.52 20.00
C ASP A 359 -11.12 21.91 19.93
N GLN A 360 -10.57 22.86 19.16
CA GLN A 360 -11.14 24.21 19.08
C GLN A 360 -12.23 24.37 18.01
N HIS A 361 -12.27 23.51 16.98
CA HIS A 361 -13.22 23.65 15.87
C HIS A 361 -14.43 22.70 15.91
N ILE A 362 -14.33 21.54 16.58
CA ILE A 362 -15.50 20.69 16.83
C ILE A 362 -16.51 21.41 17.74
N GLU A 363 -16.03 22.26 18.66
CA GLU A 363 -16.86 23.14 19.49
C GLU A 363 -17.53 24.26 18.67
N GLN A 364 -16.84 24.83 17.65
CA GLN A 364 -17.40 25.89 16.81
C GLN A 364 -18.48 25.39 15.85
N ASN A 365 -18.33 24.21 15.25
CA ASN A 365 -19.38 23.65 14.38
C ASN A 365 -20.63 23.19 15.14
N ARG A 366 -20.53 22.93 16.45
CA ARG A 366 -21.71 22.72 17.32
C ARG A 366 -22.46 24.02 17.64
N GLN A 367 -21.79 25.18 17.59
CA GLN A 367 -22.41 26.47 17.88
C GLN A 367 -23.16 27.08 16.67
N CYS A 368 -22.92 26.60 15.45
CA CYS A 368 -23.62 27.07 14.25
C CYS A 368 -24.93 26.32 13.93
N LEU A 369 -25.34 25.36 14.77
CA LEU A 369 -26.57 24.56 14.60
C LEU A 369 -27.63 24.81 15.68
N TYR A 370 -27.62 25.98 16.32
CA TYR A 370 -28.72 26.45 17.18
C TYR A 370 -29.29 27.79 16.72
#